data_AF-A0A5B7BL04-F1
#
_entry.id   AF-A0A5B7BL04-F1
#
_cell.length_a   1.000
_cell.length_b   1.000
_cell.length_c   1.000
_cell.angle_alpha   90.00
_cell.angle_beta   90.00
_cell.angle_gamma   90.00
#
_symmetry.space_group_name_H-M   'P 1'
#
loop_
_entity.id
_entity.type
_entity.pdbx_description
1 polymer ?
#
loop_
_entity_poly.entity_id
_entity_poly.type
_entity_poly.pdbx_seq_one_letter_code
_entity_poly.pdbx_strand_id
1 'polypeptide(L)'
;FEVPNSIGDLKHLRFLALMGNHAVETLPESFGRLVNLQYLNLIGTHLRKLPKSFGNLINLRYLGLSTLLTCLPEKAIGQLTSLRTLVISKSHELSSLSEGIGNLTRLRTLYVYSCPNLASFPSSMSYGCLTA
;
A
#
# COMPACT_ATOMS: atom_id res chain seq x y z
N PHE A 1 14.59 10.08 9.53
CA PHE A 1 14.66 8.69 9.98
C PHE A 1 14.51 7.83 8.74
N GLU A 2 15.39 6.87 8.51
CA GLU A 2 15.34 6.04 7.31
C GLU A 2 15.15 4.59 7.73
N VAL A 3 14.28 3.87 7.03
CA VAL A 3 14.16 2.42 7.21
C VAL A 3 15.42 1.78 6.62
N PRO A 4 16.26 1.12 7.42
CA PRO A 4 17.57 0.67 6.95
C PRO A 4 17.44 -0.45 5.92
N ASN A 5 18.40 -0.54 5.00
CA ASN A 5 18.47 -1.63 4.01
C ASN A 5 18.43 -3.03 4.65
N SER A 6 18.95 -3.19 5.88
CA SER A 6 18.94 -4.46 6.61
C SER A 6 17.53 -4.92 7.03
N ILE A 7 16.48 -4.10 6.90
CA ILE A 7 15.10 -4.54 7.15
C ILE A 7 14.75 -5.77 6.30
N GLY A 8 15.28 -5.85 5.07
CA GLY A 8 15.04 -6.96 4.15
C GLY A 8 15.65 -8.29 4.62
N ASP A 9 16.52 -8.28 5.62
CA ASP A 9 17.13 -9.49 6.17
C ASP A 9 16.23 -10.16 7.22
N LEU A 10 15.18 -9.46 7.67
CA LEU A 10 14.16 -9.99 8.59
C LEU A 10 13.19 -10.94 7.85
N LYS A 11 13.71 -12.03 7.28
CA LYS A 11 12.98 -12.96 6.41
C LYS A 11 11.76 -13.61 7.07
N HIS A 12 11.70 -13.63 8.41
CA HIS A 12 10.58 -14.19 9.17
C HIS A 12 9.57 -13.13 9.66
N LEU A 13 9.80 -11.84 9.35
CA LEU A 13 8.92 -10.76 9.76
C LEU A 13 7.53 -10.94 9.12
N ARG A 14 6.50 -11.02 9.96
CA ARG A 14 5.10 -11.15 9.53
C ARG A 14 4.28 -9.89 9.77
N PHE A 15 4.70 -9.08 10.73
CA PHE A 15 4.00 -7.88 11.16
C PHE A 15 5.00 -6.73 11.24
N LEU A 16 4.66 -5.62 10.58
CA LEU A 16 5.41 -4.38 10.67
C LEU A 16 4.44 -3.20 10.74
N ALA A 17 4.54 -2.42 11.81
CA ALA A 17 3.81 -1.16 11.95
C ALA A 17 4.81 -0.03 12.10
N LEU A 18 4.79 0.92 11.16
CA LEU A 18 5.53 2.17 11.21
C LEU A 18 4.57 3.36 11.35
N MET A 19 3.37 3.10 11.89
CA MET A 19 2.30 4.09 11.99
C MET A 19 2.75 5.35 12.76
N GLY A 20 2.40 6.53 12.25
CA GLY A 20 2.73 7.82 12.87
C GLY A 20 4.18 8.28 12.72
N ASN A 21 5.04 7.50 12.03
CA ASN A 21 6.42 7.90 11.79
C ASN A 21 6.50 8.83 10.56
N HIS A 22 6.24 10.12 10.79
CA HIS A 22 6.30 11.17 9.77
C HIS A 22 7.66 11.29 9.07
N ALA A 23 8.73 10.81 9.71
CA ALA A 23 10.07 10.85 9.13
C ALA A 23 10.33 9.75 8.08
N VAL A 24 9.42 8.78 7.92
CA VAL A 24 9.52 7.74 6.87
C VAL A 24 8.98 8.31 5.57
N GLU A 25 9.88 8.69 4.67
CA GLU A 25 9.55 9.23 3.34
C GLU A 25 9.75 8.23 2.20
N THR A 26 10.60 7.22 2.42
CA THR A 26 10.94 6.16 1.47
C THR A 26 11.06 4.81 2.19
N LEU A 27 10.95 3.73 1.41
CA LEU A 27 11.35 2.39 1.83
C LEU A 27 12.47 1.89 0.91
N PRO A 28 13.46 1.14 1.43
CA PRO A 28 14.55 0.60 0.62
C PRO A 28 14.07 -0.48 -0.35
N GLU A 29 14.80 -0.73 -1.44
CA GLU A 29 14.48 -1.85 -2.35
C GLU A 29 14.64 -3.23 -1.70
N SER A 30 15.38 -3.33 -0.59
CA SER A 30 15.43 -4.57 0.19
C SER A 30 14.11 -4.88 0.90
N PHE A 31 13.18 -3.92 1.01
CA PHE A 31 11.89 -4.11 1.66
C PHE A 31 11.06 -5.21 0.97
N GLY A 32 11.19 -5.36 -0.36
CA GLY A 32 10.56 -6.47 -1.10
C GLY A 32 11.10 -7.86 -0.76
N ARG A 33 12.18 -7.98 0.05
CA ARG A 33 12.66 -9.28 0.56
C ARG A 33 11.82 -9.81 1.72
N LEU A 34 10.94 -8.99 2.30
CA LEU A 34 10.01 -9.36 3.37
C LEU A 34 8.85 -10.22 2.85
N VAL A 35 9.16 -11.29 2.12
CA VAL A 35 8.17 -12.14 1.42
C VAL A 35 7.17 -12.81 2.36
N ASN A 36 7.48 -12.93 3.66
CA ASN A 36 6.61 -13.49 4.69
C ASN A 36 5.74 -12.43 5.40
N LEU A 37 5.86 -11.15 5.04
CA LEU A 37 5.09 -10.07 5.65
C LEU A 37 3.60 -10.25 5.33
N GLN A 38 2.77 -10.21 6.37
CA GLN A 38 1.33 -10.39 6.28
C GLN A 38 0.57 -9.12 6.66
N TYR A 39 1.15 -8.29 7.53
CA TYR A 39 0.57 -7.05 7.99
C TYR A 39 1.59 -5.93 7.88
N LEU A 40 1.21 -4.87 7.15
CA LEU A 40 2.00 -3.66 7.01
C LEU A 40 1.12 -2.44 7.25
N ASN A 41 1.47 -1.64 8.25
CA ASN A 41 0.79 -0.38 8.54
C ASN A 41 1.75 0.81 8.47
N LEU A 42 1.54 1.65 7.46
CA LEU A 42 2.28 2.86 7.15
C LEU A 42 1.39 4.11 7.26
N ILE A 43 0.26 4.03 7.99
CA ILE A 43 -0.64 5.17 8.20
C ILE A 43 0.07 6.24 9.04
N GLY A 44 -0.08 7.52 8.70
CA GLY A 44 0.69 8.60 9.31
C GLY A 44 2.19 8.53 9.01
N THR A 45 2.60 8.04 7.84
CA THR A 45 3.96 8.24 7.32
C THR A 45 3.93 9.29 6.21
N HIS A 46 5.07 9.86 5.84
CA HIS A 46 5.17 10.78 4.69
C HIS A 46 5.69 10.08 3.44
N LEU A 47 5.32 8.81 3.26
CA LEU A 47 5.80 7.99 2.16
C LEU A 47 5.37 8.58 0.81
N ARG A 48 6.35 8.92 -0.03
CA ARG A 48 6.15 9.56 -1.35
C ARG A 48 6.23 8.59 -2.52
N LYS A 49 6.80 7.40 -2.31
CA LYS A 49 6.92 6.34 -3.32
C LYS A 49 7.07 4.98 -2.65
N LEU A 50 6.52 3.95 -3.30
CA LEU A 50 6.83 2.56 -2.97
C LEU A 50 8.04 2.09 -3.81
N PRO A 51 8.94 1.26 -3.27
CA PRO A 51 10.04 0.67 -4.03
C PRO A 51 9.49 -0.25 -5.13
N LYS A 52 10.26 -0.46 -6.21
CA LYS A 52 9.85 -1.33 -7.33
C LYS A 52 9.60 -2.77 -6.86
N SER A 53 10.37 -3.22 -5.88
CA SER A 53 10.26 -4.52 -5.22
C SER A 53 9.05 -4.67 -4.29
N PHE A 54 8.25 -3.63 -4.05
CA PHE A 54 7.12 -3.70 -3.10
C PHE A 54 6.07 -4.76 -3.48
N GLY A 55 5.92 -5.05 -4.77
CA GLY A 55 5.03 -6.12 -5.24
C GLY A 55 5.48 -7.53 -4.87
N ASN A 56 6.70 -7.72 -4.38
CA ASN A 56 7.19 -9.01 -3.89
C ASN A 56 6.59 -9.41 -2.53
N LEU A 57 5.84 -8.52 -1.87
CA LEU A 57 5.12 -8.80 -0.62
C LEU A 57 3.87 -9.67 -0.87
N ILE A 58 4.05 -10.78 -1.57
CA ILE A 58 2.97 -11.64 -2.10
C ILE A 58 2.09 -12.28 -1.01
N ASN A 59 2.57 -12.33 0.24
CA ASN A 59 1.83 -12.85 1.38
C ASN A 59 1.11 -11.75 2.19
N LEU A 60 1.20 -10.50 1.77
CA LEU A 60 0.61 -9.37 2.47
C LEU A 60 -0.92 -9.48 2.44
N ARG A 61 -1.55 -9.40 3.61
CA ARG A 61 -3.01 -9.53 3.80
C ARG A 61 -3.65 -8.20 4.19
N TYR A 62 -2.90 -7.39 4.93
CA TYR A 62 -3.30 -6.05 5.34
C TYR A 62 -2.24 -5.04 4.91
N LEU A 63 -2.70 -3.97 4.25
CA LEU A 63 -1.88 -2.82 3.89
C LEU A 63 -2.61 -1.54 4.30
N GLY A 64 -2.06 -0.82 5.27
CA GLY A 64 -2.46 0.53 5.63
C GLY A 64 -1.49 1.55 5.08
N LEU A 65 -1.99 2.53 4.35
CA LEU A 65 -1.23 3.59 3.71
C LEU A 65 -1.82 4.94 4.10
N SER A 66 -0.97 5.85 4.55
CA SER A 66 -1.23 7.28 4.49
C SER A 66 -0.08 7.88 3.75
N THR A 67 -0.37 8.59 2.67
CA THR A 67 0.67 8.87 1.70
C THR A 67 0.53 10.25 1.11
N LEU A 68 1.68 10.83 0.81
CA LEU A 68 1.81 11.90 -0.16
C LEU A 68 2.03 11.29 -1.56
N LEU A 69 1.46 10.10 -1.82
CA LEU A 69 1.54 9.50 -3.14
C LEU A 69 0.58 10.25 -4.06
N THR A 70 1.11 10.74 -5.17
CA THR A 70 0.30 11.20 -6.31
C THR A 70 -0.41 10.03 -6.98
N CYS A 71 0.20 8.84 -6.99
CA CYS A 71 -0.38 7.61 -7.51
C CYS A 71 0.15 6.36 -6.79
N LEU A 72 -0.65 5.29 -6.82
CA LEU A 72 -0.20 3.95 -6.46
C LEU A 72 0.51 3.31 -7.67
N PRO A 73 1.73 2.75 -7.53
CA PRO A 73 2.40 2.09 -8.63
C PRO A 73 1.65 0.83 -9.05
N GLU A 74 1.04 0.87 -10.24
CA GLU A 74 0.14 -0.14 -10.78
C GLU A 74 0.70 -1.56 -10.70
N LYS A 75 1.94 -1.75 -11.20
CA LYS A 75 2.60 -3.06 -11.23
C LYS A 75 2.85 -3.63 -9.84
N ALA A 76 3.24 -2.80 -8.88
CA ALA A 76 3.58 -3.27 -7.53
C ALA A 76 2.31 -3.62 -6.73
N ILE A 77 1.29 -2.77 -6.78
CA ILE A 77 0.01 -3.06 -6.10
C ILE A 77 -0.66 -4.29 -6.71
N GLY A 78 -0.69 -4.41 -8.04
CA GLY A 78 -1.33 -5.56 -8.69
C GLY A 78 -0.69 -6.92 -8.41
N GLN A 79 0.51 -6.96 -7.82
CA GLN A 79 1.17 -8.20 -7.42
C GLN A 79 0.78 -8.70 -6.01
N LEU A 80 0.10 -7.87 -5.21
CA LEU A 80 -0.31 -8.19 -3.84
C LEU A 80 -1.56 -9.10 -3.81
N THR A 81 -1.52 -10.23 -4.52
CA THR A 81 -2.67 -11.12 -4.75
C THR A 81 -3.20 -11.83 -3.49
N SER A 82 -2.52 -11.71 -2.34
CA SER A 82 -3.02 -12.16 -1.04
C SER A 82 -3.73 -11.07 -0.23
N LEU A 83 -3.73 -9.83 -0.70
CA LEU A 83 -4.25 -8.68 0.03
C LEU A 83 -5.76 -8.82 0.23
N ARG A 84 -6.19 -8.65 1.47
CA ARG A 84 -7.60 -8.76 1.90
C ARG A 84 -8.16 -7.41 2.31
N THR A 85 -7.31 -6.57 2.91
CA THR A 85 -7.67 -5.24 3.39
C THR A 85 -6.66 -4.23 2.90
N LEU A 86 -7.15 -3.22 2.18
CA LEU A 86 -6.41 -2.04 1.78
C LEU A 86 -7.05 -0.83 2.43
N VAL A 87 -6.27 -0.10 3.23
CA VAL A 87 -6.68 1.18 3.83
C VAL A 87 -5.81 2.28 3.24
N ILE A 88 -6.44 3.29 2.66
CA ILE A 88 -5.80 4.50 2.14
C ILE A 88 -6.42 5.68 2.86
N SER A 89 -5.59 6.52 3.47
CA SER A 89 -6.08 7.65 4.26
C SER A 89 -5.21 8.89 4.16
N LYS A 90 -5.83 10.07 4.24
CA LYS A 90 -5.13 11.37 4.28
C LYS A 90 -4.17 11.58 3.10
N SER A 91 -4.57 11.11 1.91
CA SER A 91 -3.78 11.29 0.69
C SER A 91 -4.36 12.43 -0.14
N HIS A 92 -3.82 13.63 0.06
CA HIS A 92 -4.28 14.84 -0.62
C HIS A 92 -3.88 14.89 -2.09
N GLU A 93 -2.79 14.25 -2.49
CA GLU A 93 -2.29 14.27 -3.88
C GLU A 93 -2.82 13.11 -4.73
N LEU A 94 -3.50 12.14 -4.11
CA LEU A 94 -3.99 10.95 -4.79
C LEU A 94 -5.21 11.30 -5.65
N SER A 95 -5.02 11.36 -6.97
CA SER A 95 -6.08 11.69 -7.93
C SER A 95 -6.84 10.48 -8.45
N SER A 96 -6.20 9.31 -8.46
CA SER A 96 -6.81 8.05 -8.90
C SER A 96 -6.21 6.84 -8.19
N LEU A 97 -6.99 5.77 -8.12
CA LEU A 97 -6.48 4.44 -7.79
C LEU A 97 -6.02 3.72 -9.05
N SER A 98 -4.91 2.97 -8.97
CA SER A 98 -4.36 2.25 -10.13
C SER A 98 -5.21 1.05 -10.53
N GLU A 99 -5.27 0.72 -11.82
CA GLU A 99 -5.92 -0.51 -12.34
C GLU A 99 -5.35 -1.80 -11.77
N GLY A 100 -4.13 -1.77 -11.23
CA GLY A 100 -3.55 -2.88 -10.47
C GLY A 100 -4.43 -3.38 -9.31
N ILE A 101 -5.33 -2.55 -8.78
CA ILE A 101 -6.32 -2.99 -7.77
C ILE A 101 -7.22 -4.11 -8.31
N GLY A 102 -7.52 -4.13 -9.62
CA GLY A 102 -8.28 -5.20 -10.25
C GLY A 102 -7.64 -6.59 -10.13
N ASN A 103 -6.33 -6.65 -9.95
CA ASN A 103 -5.60 -7.91 -9.75
C ASN A 103 -5.70 -8.44 -8.30
N LEU A 104 -6.22 -7.64 -7.37
CA LEU A 104 -6.37 -8.01 -5.96
C LEU A 104 -7.61 -8.89 -5.75
N THR A 105 -7.62 -10.07 -6.38
CA THR A 105 -8.75 -11.02 -6.39
C THR A 105 -9.20 -11.50 -5.00
N ARG A 106 -8.38 -11.32 -3.96
CA ARG A 106 -8.70 -11.65 -2.56
C ARG A 106 -9.10 -10.44 -1.72
N LEU A 107 -9.14 -9.24 -2.30
CA LEU A 107 -9.50 -8.01 -1.61
C LEU A 107 -10.96 -8.09 -1.20
N ARG A 108 -11.23 -7.92 0.10
CA ARG A 108 -12.56 -7.93 0.69
C ARG A 108 -12.99 -6.55 1.17
N THR A 109 -12.00 -5.72 1.48
CA THR A 109 -12.23 -4.44 2.14
C THR A 109 -11.28 -3.41 1.56
N LEU A 110 -11.85 -2.37 0.97
CA LEU A 110 -11.15 -1.17 0.56
C LEU A 110 -11.74 0.00 1.36
N TYR A 111 -10.92 0.60 2.22
CA TYR A 111 -11.27 1.86 2.89
C TYR A 111 -10.45 2.99 2.27
N VAL A 112 -11.14 4.02 1.80
CA VAL A 112 -10.53 5.26 1.34
C VAL A 112 -11.22 6.42 2.03
N TYR A 113 -10.48 7.19 2.82
CA TYR A 113 -11.05 8.34 3.54
C TYR A 113 -10.06 9.49 3.66
N SER A 114 -10.58 10.72 3.72
CA SER A 114 -9.76 11.94 3.72
C SER A 114 -8.82 12.02 2.49
N CYS A 115 -9.34 11.64 1.31
CA CYS A 115 -8.65 11.75 0.02
C CYS A 115 -9.43 12.72 -0.89
N PRO A 116 -9.33 14.05 -0.67
CA PRO A 116 -10.25 15.03 -1.28
C PRO A 116 -10.12 15.16 -2.80
N ASN A 117 -8.97 14.79 -3.38
CA ASN A 117 -8.72 14.89 -4.81
C ASN A 117 -8.93 13.58 -5.56
N LEU A 118 -9.38 12.51 -4.88
CA LEU A 118 -9.62 11.23 -5.53
C LEU A 118 -10.84 11.33 -6.44
N ALA A 119 -10.59 11.39 -7.74
CA ALA A 119 -11.62 11.61 -8.75
C ALA A 119 -12.13 10.30 -9.36
N SER A 120 -11.33 9.23 -9.33
CA SER A 120 -11.68 7.97 -9.98
C SER A 120 -11.19 6.72 -9.25
N PHE A 121 -12.05 5.70 -9.30
CA PHE A 121 -11.74 4.32 -8.96
C PHE A 121 -11.33 3.56 -10.23
N PRO A 122 -10.62 2.43 -10.11
CA PRO A 122 -10.20 1.66 -11.27
C PRO A 122 -11.42 1.02 -11.95
N SER A 123 -11.42 0.94 -13.28
CA SER A 123 -12.50 0.37 -14.09
C SER A 123 -12.78 -1.11 -13.76
N SER A 124 -11.76 -1.82 -13.28
CA SER A 124 -11.87 -3.18 -12.75
C SER A 124 -12.76 -3.29 -11.50
N MET A 125 -13.05 -2.18 -10.81
CA MET A 125 -14.09 -2.08 -9.79
C MET A 125 -15.41 -1.66 -10.44
N SER A 126 -15.98 -2.55 -11.27
CA SER A 126 -17.29 -2.29 -11.88
C SER A 126 -18.39 -2.27 -10.82
N TYR A 127 -18.85 -1.06 -10.49
CA TYR A 127 -20.09 -0.66 -9.81
C TYR A 127 -20.79 -1.75 -8.99
N GLY A 128 -20.17 -2.15 -7.88
CA GLY A 128 -20.78 -2.98 -6.86
C GLY A 128 -20.52 -2.36 -5.48
N CYS A 129 -21.35 -1.39 -5.09
CA CYS A 129 -21.41 -0.83 -3.73
C CYS A 129 -20.17 -0.04 -3.24
N LEU A 130 -19.98 1.16 -3.76
CA LEU A 130 -19.33 2.24 -3.01
C LEU A 130 -20.18 3.50 -3.20
N THR A 131 -21.18 3.67 -2.34
CA THR A 131 -21.79 4.99 -2.13
C THR A 131 -20.74 5.88 -1.48
N ALA A 132 -20.49 7.02 -2.12
CA ALA A 132 -19.74 8.14 -1.55
C ALA A 132 -20.40 8.65 -0.25
#